data_AF-A0A957P3P4-F1
#
_entry.id   AF-A0A957P3P4-F1
#
_cell.length_a   1.000
_cell.length_b   1.000
_cell.length_c   1.000
_cell.angle_alpha   90.00
_cell.angle_beta   90.00
_cell.angle_gamma   90.00
#
_symmetry.space_group_name_H-M   'P 1'
#
loop_
_entity.id
_entity.type
_entity.pdbx_description
1 polymer ?
#
loop_
_entity_poly.entity_id
_entity_poly.type
_entity_poly.pdbx_seq_one_letter_code
_entity_poly.pdbx_strand_id
1 'polypeptide(L)'
;MHDLHRELQRTLNRLLPRLEQHFANNLKSPQWRTFRQRLDAHFPILFERLVALYGQQYDFYYHLEQLLVLLGESWLARPTALQKLDQAREKAPDWFQSQEMLGAVCYVDLFAGDLAGVRQKIDYFQELGLTYLHLMPLFKAPEGDSDGGYAISDYRQVEPQLGSMDELRMLAAELRQAGISLVLDFVFNHTSDEHRWA
;
A
#
# COMPACT_ATOMS: atom_id res chain seq x y z
N MET A 1 14.49 28.74 2.76
CA MET A 1 15.16 27.56 2.16
C MET A 1 16.39 27.07 2.94
N HIS A 2 17.32 27.94 3.37
CA HIS A 2 18.52 27.51 4.13
C HIS A 2 18.23 26.84 5.50
N ASP A 3 17.05 27.08 6.09
CA ASP A 3 16.69 26.54 7.41
C ASP A 3 16.13 25.11 7.36
N LEU A 4 15.32 24.80 6.34
CA LEU A 4 14.62 23.50 6.25
C LEU A 4 15.57 22.31 6.08
N HIS A 5 16.64 22.48 5.30
CA HIS A 5 17.65 21.42 5.15
C HIS A 5 18.38 21.14 6.48
N ARG A 6 18.66 22.18 7.27
CA ARG A 6 19.27 22.04 8.59
C ARG A 6 18.31 21.37 9.57
N GLU A 7 17.04 21.74 9.53
CA GLU A 7 15.97 21.16 10.35
C GLU A 7 15.75 19.68 10.02
N LEU A 8 15.71 19.33 8.74
CA LEU A 8 15.65 17.94 8.26
C LEU A 8 16.79 17.09 8.84
N GLN A 9 18.03 17.55 8.72
CA GLN A 9 19.20 16.82 9.22
C GLN A 9 19.15 16.67 10.75
N ARG A 10 18.77 17.73 11.46
CA ARG A 10 18.60 17.68 12.93
C ARG A 10 17.51 16.71 13.34
N THR A 11 16.39 16.70 12.64
CA THR A 11 15.26 15.81 12.91
C THR A 11 15.65 14.37 12.69
N LEU A 12 16.26 14.06 11.54
CA LEU A 12 16.70 12.69 11.23
C LEU A 12 17.74 12.20 12.25
N ASN A 13 18.72 13.03 12.61
CA ASN A 13 19.72 12.68 13.63
C ASN A 13 19.13 12.42 15.03
N ARG A 14 17.96 13.00 15.34
CA ARG A 14 17.25 12.77 16.61
C ARG A 14 16.36 11.53 16.58
N LEU A 15 15.69 11.29 15.45
CA LEU A 15 14.76 10.17 15.30
C LEU A 15 15.47 8.85 15.03
N LEU A 16 16.60 8.88 14.31
CA LEU A 16 17.28 7.66 13.88
C LEU A 16 17.72 6.75 15.06
N PRO A 17 18.34 7.26 16.14
CA PRO A 17 18.69 6.41 17.29
C PRO A 17 17.48 5.75 17.94
N ARG A 18 16.32 6.43 17.96
CA ARG A 18 15.07 5.88 18.51
C ARG A 18 14.51 4.76 17.64
N LEU A 19 14.53 4.97 16.31
CA LEU A 19 14.18 3.92 15.36
C LEU A 19 15.12 2.71 15.48
N GLU A 20 16.42 2.94 15.57
CA GLU A 20 17.40 1.86 15.72
C GLU A 20 17.20 1.09 17.03
N GLN A 21 16.83 1.77 18.11
CA GLN A 21 16.45 1.13 19.36
C GLN A 21 15.18 0.28 19.21
N HIS A 22 14.13 0.79 18.54
CA HIS A 22 12.90 0.05 18.27
C HIS A 22 13.15 -1.22 17.44
N PHE A 23 14.03 -1.13 16.44
CA PHE A 23 14.38 -2.23 15.54
C PHE A 23 15.71 -2.92 15.91
N ALA A 24 16.12 -2.89 17.18
CA ALA A 24 17.41 -3.40 17.64
C ALA A 24 17.72 -4.84 17.17
N ASN A 25 16.70 -5.71 17.15
CA ASN A 25 16.82 -7.10 16.73
C ASN A 25 17.03 -7.27 15.21
N ASN A 26 16.70 -6.24 14.42
CA ASN A 26 16.72 -6.28 12.96
C ASN A 26 17.88 -5.49 12.35
N LEU A 27 18.69 -4.75 13.14
CA LEU A 27 19.71 -3.82 12.62
C LEU A 27 20.73 -4.46 11.67
N LYS A 28 21.04 -5.75 11.85
CA LYS A 28 21.97 -6.49 10.98
C LYS A 28 21.31 -7.15 9.78
N SER A 29 19.98 -7.12 9.69
CA SER A 29 19.23 -7.80 8.63
C SER A 29 19.41 -7.10 7.27
N PRO A 30 19.40 -7.84 6.15
CA PRO A 30 19.33 -7.24 4.80
C PRO A 30 18.11 -6.32 4.62
N GLN A 31 16.98 -6.68 5.25
CA GLN A 31 15.75 -5.89 5.20
C GLN A 31 15.97 -4.52 5.84
N TRP A 32 16.58 -4.46 7.02
CA TRP A 32 16.88 -3.17 7.68
C TRP A 32 17.81 -2.30 6.85
N ARG A 33 18.87 -2.87 6.25
CA ARG A 33 19.77 -2.12 5.36
C ARG A 33 19.02 -1.49 4.19
N THR A 34 18.11 -2.25 3.56
CA THR A 34 17.26 -1.75 2.47
C THR A 34 16.32 -0.65 2.93
N PHE A 35 15.67 -0.83 4.09
CA PHE A 35 14.82 0.20 4.70
C PHE A 35 15.59 1.49 4.96
N ARG A 36 16.77 1.40 5.59
CA ARG A 36 17.62 2.55 5.90
C ARG A 36 18.02 3.30 4.63
N GLN A 37 18.45 2.58 3.60
CA GLN A 37 18.82 3.18 2.31
C GLN A 37 17.65 3.94 1.66
N ARG A 38 16.46 3.34 1.63
CA ARG A 38 15.25 3.99 1.10
C ARG A 38 14.81 5.16 1.95
N LEU A 39 14.90 5.04 3.28
CA LEU A 39 14.62 6.14 4.19
C LEU A 39 15.55 7.31 3.93
N ASP A 40 16.86 7.09 3.80
CA ASP A 40 17.82 8.17 3.47
C ASP A 40 17.50 8.84 2.13
N ALA A 41 17.12 8.06 1.12
CA ALA A 41 16.80 8.58 -0.21
C ALA A 41 15.50 9.41 -0.24
N HIS A 42 14.47 8.98 0.50
CA HIS A 42 13.11 9.53 0.36
C HIS A 42 12.63 10.38 1.54
N PHE A 43 13.28 10.29 2.70
CA PHE A 43 12.93 11.10 3.87
C PHE A 43 12.94 12.61 3.59
N PRO A 44 13.86 13.18 2.78
CA PRO A 44 13.85 14.61 2.49
C PRO A 44 12.53 15.10 1.88
N ILE A 45 12.03 14.38 0.87
CA ILE A 45 10.79 14.73 0.18
C ILE A 45 9.61 14.55 1.13
N LEU A 46 9.56 13.42 1.86
CA LEU A 46 8.50 13.16 2.84
C LEU A 46 8.45 14.26 3.91
N PHE A 47 9.60 14.60 4.50
CA PHE A 47 9.72 15.60 5.55
C PHE A 47 9.29 16.98 5.06
N GLU A 48 9.77 17.42 3.89
CA GLU A 48 9.40 18.72 3.31
C GLU A 48 7.88 18.85 3.11
N ARG A 49 7.23 17.80 2.56
CA ARG A 49 5.78 17.81 2.35
C ARG A 49 5.01 17.84 3.66
N LEU A 50 5.41 17.05 4.64
CA LEU A 50 4.74 16.97 5.94
C LEU A 50 4.93 18.25 6.77
N VAL A 51 6.13 18.84 6.78
CA VAL A 51 6.38 20.11 7.46
C VAL A 51 5.57 21.24 6.82
N ALA A 52 5.50 21.28 5.49
CA ALA A 52 4.72 22.31 4.79
C ALA A 52 3.24 22.29 5.17
N LEU A 53 2.67 21.11 5.46
CA LEU A 53 1.26 20.95 5.84
C LEU A 53 1.02 21.07 7.34
N TYR A 54 1.89 20.48 8.16
CA TYR A 54 1.63 20.21 9.58
C TYR A 54 2.74 20.67 10.53
N GLY A 55 3.82 21.29 10.03
CA GLY A 55 5.00 21.62 10.83
C GLY A 55 4.75 22.58 12.00
N GLN A 56 3.61 23.27 12.01
CA GLN A 56 3.20 24.16 13.11
C GLN A 56 2.42 23.44 14.22
N GLN A 57 2.02 22.18 14.02
CA GLN A 57 1.31 21.40 15.03
C GLN A 57 2.27 20.97 16.15
N TYR A 58 1.82 21.09 17.40
CA TYR A 58 2.68 20.84 18.58
C TYR A 58 3.16 19.38 18.66
N ASP A 59 2.41 18.45 18.09
CA ASP A 59 2.64 17.00 18.08
C ASP A 59 3.24 16.49 16.76
N PHE A 60 3.60 17.39 15.83
CA PHE A 60 4.11 17.04 14.50
C PHE A 60 5.24 16.01 14.57
N TYR A 61 6.25 16.26 15.39
CA TYR A 61 7.42 15.38 15.53
C TYR A 61 7.09 14.04 16.18
N TYR A 62 6.06 14.00 17.04
CA TYR A 62 5.55 12.75 17.60
C TYR A 62 4.92 11.89 16.51
N HIS A 63 4.03 12.46 15.70
CA HIS A 63 3.40 11.73 14.60
C HIS A 63 4.39 11.33 13.50
N LEU A 64 5.41 12.16 13.23
CA LEU A 64 6.49 11.81 12.32
C LEU A 64 7.26 10.58 12.81
N GLU A 65 7.61 10.52 14.09
CA GLU A 65 8.27 9.34 14.67
C GLU A 65 7.41 8.08 14.55
N GLN A 66 6.12 8.17 14.90
CA GLN A 66 5.17 7.05 14.78
C GLN A 66 5.03 6.57 13.34
N LEU A 67 4.98 7.49 12.37
CA LEU A 67 4.94 7.15 10.95
C LEU A 67 6.19 6.37 10.54
N LEU A 68 7.39 6.80 10.95
CA LEU A 68 8.63 6.11 10.61
C LEU A 68 8.71 4.70 11.23
N VAL A 69 8.19 4.53 12.46
CA VAL A 69 8.05 3.20 13.09
C VAL A 69 7.11 2.32 12.27
N LEU A 70 5.91 2.81 11.92
CA LEU A 70 4.93 2.06 11.13
C LEU A 70 5.48 1.65 9.75
N LEU A 71 6.23 2.53 9.09
CA LEU A 71 6.90 2.23 7.82
C LEU A 71 7.93 1.11 7.97
N GLY A 72 8.73 1.14 9.05
CA GLY A 72 9.72 0.10 9.34
C GLY A 72 9.09 -1.25 9.65
N GLU A 73 8.04 -1.27 10.48
CA GLU A 73 7.30 -2.48 10.82
C GLU A 73 6.62 -3.09 9.59
N SER A 74 5.96 -2.25 8.78
CA SER A 74 5.33 -2.66 7.53
C SER A 74 6.35 -3.27 6.56
N TRP A 75 7.54 -2.67 6.44
CA TRP A 75 8.61 -3.20 5.60
C TRP A 75 9.16 -4.53 6.10
N LEU A 76 9.42 -4.66 7.40
CA LEU A 76 9.93 -5.91 7.99
C LEU A 76 8.92 -7.05 7.90
N ALA A 77 7.61 -6.75 7.98
CA ALA A 77 6.54 -7.71 7.78
C ALA A 77 6.26 -8.02 6.30
N ARG A 78 6.80 -7.24 5.35
CA ARG A 78 6.52 -7.38 3.92
C ARG A 78 7.06 -8.72 3.40
N PRO A 79 6.24 -9.54 2.71
CA PRO A 79 6.68 -10.82 2.15
C PRO A 79 7.89 -10.68 1.20
N THR A 80 8.83 -11.61 1.28
CA THR A 80 10.07 -11.62 0.46
C THR A 80 9.80 -11.52 -1.04
N ALA A 81 8.72 -12.15 -1.53
CA ALA A 81 8.33 -12.07 -2.94
C ALA A 81 7.99 -10.62 -3.37
N LEU A 82 7.35 -9.85 -2.49
CA LEU A 82 7.04 -8.44 -2.75
C LEU A 82 8.27 -7.54 -2.58
N GLN A 83 9.17 -7.84 -1.63
CA GLN A 83 10.44 -7.12 -1.52
C GLN A 83 11.28 -7.24 -2.80
N LYS A 84 11.32 -8.43 -3.42
CA LYS A 84 11.95 -8.65 -4.73
C LYS A 84 11.27 -7.87 -5.84
N LEU A 85 9.93 -7.83 -5.84
CA LEU A 85 9.16 -7.05 -6.80
C LEU A 85 9.47 -5.54 -6.68
N ASP A 86 9.59 -5.03 -5.46
CA ASP A 86 9.97 -3.62 -5.24
C ASP A 86 11.33 -3.32 -5.86
N GLN A 87 12.33 -4.17 -5.63
CA GLN A 87 13.67 -4.02 -6.23
C GLN A 87 13.65 -4.08 -7.76
N ALA A 88 12.78 -4.92 -8.34
CA ALA A 88 12.62 -5.02 -9.79
C ALA A 88 12.01 -3.73 -10.36
N ARG A 89 10.96 -3.20 -9.72
CA ARG A 89 10.27 -1.97 -10.14
C ARG A 89 11.11 -0.71 -9.92
N GLU A 90 11.93 -0.65 -8.88
CA GLU A 90 12.90 0.44 -8.67
C GLU A 90 13.95 0.52 -9.79
N LYS A 91 14.33 -0.63 -10.39
CA LYS A 91 15.26 -0.68 -11.53
C LYS A 91 14.59 -0.35 -12.87
N ALA A 92 13.27 -0.47 -12.95
CA ALA A 92 12.47 -0.21 -14.14
C ALA A 92 11.28 0.70 -13.77
N PRO A 93 11.51 1.99 -13.46
CA PRO A 93 10.48 2.88 -12.93
C PRO A 93 9.30 3.06 -13.88
N ASP A 94 9.53 2.96 -15.20
CA ASP A 94 8.51 3.15 -16.24
C ASP A 94 7.85 1.84 -16.69
N TRP A 95 7.95 0.76 -15.91
CA TRP A 95 7.40 -0.57 -16.26
C TRP A 95 5.92 -0.53 -16.68
N PHE A 96 5.13 0.35 -16.07
CA PHE A 96 3.70 0.53 -16.34
C PHE A 96 3.41 1.35 -17.61
N GLN A 97 4.43 1.94 -18.25
CA GLN A 97 4.30 2.65 -19.52
C GLN A 97 4.59 1.75 -20.74
N SER A 98 4.95 0.48 -20.52
CA SER A 98 5.18 -0.48 -21.60
C SER A 98 3.92 -0.67 -22.46
N GLN A 99 4.10 -0.81 -23.77
CA GLN A 99 3.03 -1.19 -24.70
C GLN A 99 2.44 -2.58 -24.42
N GLU A 100 3.11 -3.39 -23.61
CA GLU A 100 2.62 -4.70 -23.13
C GLU A 100 1.62 -4.56 -21.97
N MET A 101 1.38 -3.34 -21.48
CA MET A 101 0.41 -3.09 -20.43
C MET A 101 -1.01 -3.07 -21.01
N LEU A 102 -1.79 -4.09 -20.66
CA LEU A 102 -3.22 -4.17 -20.98
C LEU A 102 -4.01 -4.29 -19.67
N GLY A 103 -4.83 -3.27 -19.42
CA GLY A 103 -5.67 -3.17 -18.23
C GLY A 103 -7.12 -3.54 -18.50
N ALA A 104 -7.74 -4.20 -17.53
CA ALA A 104 -9.19 -4.33 -17.43
C ALA A 104 -9.67 -3.92 -16.05
N VAL A 105 -10.96 -3.63 -15.95
CA VAL A 105 -11.66 -3.31 -14.71
C VAL A 105 -12.94 -4.14 -14.61
N CYS A 106 -13.26 -4.65 -13.42
CA CYS A 106 -14.52 -5.32 -13.18
C CYS A 106 -14.99 -5.22 -11.72
N TYR A 107 -16.30 -5.32 -11.53
CA TYR A 107 -16.93 -5.62 -10.26
C TYR A 107 -16.87 -7.13 -10.01
N VAL A 108 -16.40 -7.55 -8.84
CA VAL A 108 -16.15 -8.96 -8.51
C VAL A 108 -17.45 -9.76 -8.51
N ASP A 109 -18.49 -9.24 -7.86
CA ASP A 109 -19.83 -9.79 -7.80
C ASP A 109 -20.47 -9.91 -9.19
N LEU A 110 -20.43 -8.84 -9.99
CA LEU A 110 -21.08 -8.83 -11.29
C LEU A 110 -20.37 -9.70 -12.33
N PHE A 111 -19.03 -9.77 -12.26
CA PHE A 111 -18.24 -10.49 -13.25
C PHE A 111 -18.11 -11.99 -12.92
N ALA A 112 -17.93 -12.32 -11.64
CA ALA A 112 -17.61 -13.69 -11.24
C ALA A 112 -18.22 -14.11 -9.88
N GLY A 113 -19.13 -13.33 -9.31
CA GLY A 113 -19.82 -13.63 -8.05
C GLY A 113 -19.00 -13.31 -6.80
N ASP A 114 -17.77 -13.83 -6.71
CA ASP A 114 -16.89 -13.65 -5.56
C ASP A 114 -15.40 -13.73 -5.95
N LEU A 115 -14.50 -13.56 -4.98
CA LEU A 115 -13.06 -13.63 -5.21
C LEU A 115 -12.59 -15.00 -5.70
N ALA A 116 -13.26 -16.09 -5.30
CA ALA A 116 -12.95 -17.43 -5.76
C ALA A 116 -13.38 -17.62 -7.23
N GLY A 117 -14.48 -17.01 -7.64
CA GLY A 117 -14.91 -16.92 -9.03
C GLY A 117 -13.92 -16.15 -9.88
N VAL A 118 -13.45 -14.98 -9.42
CA VAL A 118 -12.41 -14.21 -10.14
C VAL A 118 -11.13 -15.03 -10.28
N ARG A 119 -10.74 -15.76 -9.23
CA ARG A 119 -9.60 -16.68 -9.27
C ARG A 119 -9.74 -17.74 -10.35
N GLN A 120 -10.94 -18.29 -10.56
CA GLN A 120 -11.21 -19.25 -11.65
C GLN A 120 -11.15 -18.61 -13.05
N LYS A 121 -11.15 -17.28 -13.16
CA LYS A 121 -11.04 -16.54 -14.42
C LYS A 121 -9.61 -16.13 -14.79
N ILE A 122 -8.60 -16.50 -14.00
CA ILE A 122 -7.20 -16.14 -14.28
C ILE A 122 -6.76 -16.63 -15.67
N ASP A 123 -7.07 -17.87 -16.05
CA ASP A 123 -6.73 -18.39 -17.38
C ASP A 123 -7.36 -17.58 -18.51
N TYR A 124 -8.62 -17.14 -18.32
CA TYR A 124 -9.30 -16.25 -19.27
C TYR A 124 -8.63 -14.88 -19.36
N PHE A 125 -8.19 -14.32 -18.24
CA PHE A 125 -7.45 -13.05 -18.24
C PHE A 125 -6.10 -13.16 -18.95
N GLN A 126 -5.41 -14.29 -18.82
CA GLN A 126 -4.17 -14.55 -19.54
C GLN A 126 -4.41 -14.74 -21.04
N GLU A 127 -5.46 -15.46 -21.43
CA GLU A 127 -5.86 -15.62 -22.84
C GLU A 127 -6.15 -14.26 -23.50
N LEU A 128 -6.83 -13.37 -22.78
CA LEU A 128 -7.09 -12.00 -23.22
C LEU A 128 -5.82 -11.14 -23.30
N GLY A 129 -4.73 -11.56 -22.65
CA GLY A 129 -3.46 -10.85 -22.59
C GLY A 129 -3.41 -9.75 -21.52
N LEU A 130 -4.26 -9.81 -20.50
CA LEU A 130 -4.24 -8.83 -19.41
C LEU A 130 -2.93 -8.91 -18.64
N THR A 131 -2.41 -7.74 -18.27
CA THR A 131 -1.25 -7.59 -17.37
C THR A 131 -1.57 -6.70 -16.17
N TYR A 132 -2.80 -6.18 -16.12
CA TYR A 132 -3.34 -5.33 -15.08
C TYR A 132 -4.83 -5.60 -14.90
N LEU A 133 -5.27 -5.80 -13.66
CA LEU A 133 -6.68 -6.01 -13.32
C LEU A 133 -7.06 -5.13 -12.14
N HIS A 134 -7.96 -4.18 -12.39
CA HIS A 134 -8.58 -3.37 -11.34
C HIS A 134 -9.88 -4.03 -10.90
N LEU A 135 -9.94 -4.38 -9.62
CA LEU A 135 -11.18 -4.81 -8.99
C LEU A 135 -11.81 -3.59 -8.31
N MET A 136 -13.07 -3.32 -8.66
CA MET A 136 -13.89 -2.30 -8.00
C MET A 136 -14.02 -2.58 -6.48
N PRO A 137 -14.45 -1.61 -5.65
CA PRO A 137 -14.29 -1.68 -4.19
C PRO A 137 -14.71 -3.01 -3.56
N LEU A 138 -13.79 -3.59 -2.77
CA LEU A 138 -13.92 -4.93 -2.18
C LEU A 138 -14.09 -4.91 -0.66
N PHE A 139 -13.89 -3.76 -0.03
CA PHE A 139 -13.88 -3.65 1.42
C PHE A 139 -15.29 -3.45 1.94
N LYS A 140 -15.49 -3.80 3.20
CA LYS A 140 -16.78 -3.72 3.87
C LYS A 140 -17.38 -2.32 3.75
N ALA A 141 -18.65 -2.27 3.35
CA ALA A 141 -19.43 -1.05 3.17
C ALA A 141 -20.81 -1.20 3.84
N PRO A 142 -21.60 -0.12 3.99
CA PRO A 142 -22.98 -0.22 4.46
C PRO A 142 -23.85 -1.12 3.58
N GLU A 143 -24.85 -1.75 4.17
CA GLU A 143 -25.87 -2.49 3.41
C GLU A 143 -26.77 -1.51 2.64
N GLY A 144 -27.06 -1.81 1.37
CA GLY A 144 -27.89 -0.95 0.51
C GLY A 144 -27.07 0.13 -0.20
N ASP A 145 -27.37 1.41 0.06
CA ASP A 145 -26.77 2.54 -0.65
C ASP A 145 -25.35 2.83 -0.15
N SER A 146 -24.36 2.19 -0.79
CA SER A 146 -22.93 2.34 -0.48
C SER A 146 -22.12 3.02 -1.58
N ASP A 147 -22.79 3.71 -2.51
CA ASP A 147 -22.19 4.28 -3.72
C ASP A 147 -21.37 3.24 -4.51
N GLY A 148 -21.93 2.02 -4.66
CA GLY A 148 -21.23 0.91 -5.32
C GLY A 148 -19.98 0.43 -4.58
N GLY A 149 -19.99 0.51 -3.24
CA GLY A 149 -18.89 0.09 -2.37
C GLY A 149 -17.84 1.17 -2.08
N TYR A 150 -18.01 2.40 -2.55
CA TYR A 150 -17.08 3.50 -2.26
C TYR A 150 -17.26 4.10 -0.85
N ALA A 151 -18.41 3.91 -0.20
CA ALA A 151 -18.58 4.23 1.22
C ALA A 151 -17.96 3.15 2.12
N ILE A 152 -16.66 3.27 2.44
CA ILE A 152 -15.92 2.24 3.19
C ILE A 152 -16.21 2.29 4.70
N SER A 153 -16.69 1.18 5.27
CA SER A 153 -16.91 0.97 6.70
C SER A 153 -15.73 0.28 7.41
N ASP A 154 -14.93 -0.53 6.70
CA ASP A 154 -13.67 -1.08 7.25
C ASP A 154 -12.63 -1.41 6.16
N TYR A 155 -11.53 -0.66 6.11
CA TYR A 155 -10.39 -0.88 5.20
C TYR A 155 -9.59 -2.18 5.44
N ARG A 156 -9.89 -2.93 6.51
CA ARG A 156 -9.17 -4.16 6.89
C ARG A 156 -10.00 -5.43 6.68
N GLN A 157 -11.26 -5.28 6.25
CA GLN A 157 -12.16 -6.40 6.05
C GLN A 157 -12.72 -6.36 4.62
N VAL A 158 -12.51 -7.44 3.87
CA VAL A 158 -13.23 -7.68 2.60
C VAL A 158 -14.72 -7.84 2.92
N GLU A 159 -15.59 -7.30 2.06
CA GLU A 159 -17.03 -7.50 2.11
C GLU A 159 -17.34 -9.00 2.19
N PRO A 160 -17.96 -9.49 3.28
CA PRO A 160 -18.15 -10.92 3.51
C PRO A 160 -18.80 -11.69 2.36
N GLN A 161 -19.64 -11.03 1.56
CA GLN A 161 -20.27 -11.64 0.37
C GLN A 161 -19.28 -11.91 -0.77
N LEU A 162 -18.18 -11.15 -0.85
CA LEU A 162 -17.13 -11.32 -1.85
C LEU A 162 -16.04 -12.29 -1.40
N GLY A 163 -15.91 -12.52 -0.09
CA GLY A 163 -14.96 -13.45 0.51
C GLY A 163 -14.17 -12.84 1.67
N SER A 164 -12.92 -13.29 1.83
CA SER A 164 -12.05 -12.95 2.96
C SER A 164 -10.76 -12.24 2.57
N MET A 165 -10.08 -11.62 3.55
CA MET A 165 -8.74 -11.06 3.36
C MET A 165 -7.71 -12.11 2.93
N ASP A 166 -7.88 -13.37 3.34
CA ASP A 166 -7.00 -14.46 2.95
C ASP A 166 -7.22 -14.86 1.49
N GLU A 167 -8.47 -14.90 1.03
CA GLU A 167 -8.80 -15.11 -0.38
C GLU A 167 -8.28 -13.97 -1.26
N LEU A 168 -8.41 -12.72 -0.83
CA LEU A 168 -7.82 -11.58 -1.55
C LEU A 168 -6.29 -11.71 -1.63
N ARG A 169 -5.63 -12.17 -0.56
CA ARG A 169 -4.18 -12.40 -0.56
C ARG A 169 -3.77 -13.52 -1.52
N MET A 170 -4.55 -14.62 -1.56
CA MET A 170 -4.33 -15.73 -2.49
C MET A 170 -4.51 -15.26 -3.94
N LEU A 171 -5.61 -14.59 -4.24
CA LEU A 171 -5.89 -14.03 -5.57
C LEU A 171 -4.78 -13.08 -6.02
N ALA A 172 -4.35 -12.16 -5.15
CA ALA A 172 -3.25 -11.24 -5.45
C ALA A 172 -1.92 -11.96 -5.73
N ALA A 173 -1.68 -13.13 -5.11
CA ALA A 173 -0.49 -13.94 -5.36
C ALA A 173 -0.56 -14.65 -6.70
N GLU A 174 -1.70 -15.24 -7.03
CA GLU A 174 -1.90 -16.00 -8.26
C GLU A 174 -1.97 -15.09 -9.49
N LEU A 175 -2.66 -13.94 -9.42
CA LEU A 175 -2.63 -12.93 -10.48
C LEU A 175 -1.19 -12.51 -10.79
N ARG A 176 -0.37 -12.28 -9.75
CA ARG A 176 1.04 -11.92 -9.94
C ARG A 176 1.88 -13.05 -10.53
N GLN A 177 1.59 -14.31 -10.21
CA GLN A 177 2.22 -15.47 -10.88
C GLN A 177 1.81 -15.55 -12.36
N ALA A 178 0.58 -15.15 -12.67
CA ALA A 178 0.05 -15.08 -14.03
C ALA A 178 0.53 -13.84 -14.82
N GLY A 179 1.36 -12.97 -14.23
CA GLY A 179 1.84 -11.74 -14.88
C GLY A 179 0.88 -10.55 -14.77
N ILE A 180 -0.16 -10.66 -13.95
CA ILE A 180 -1.21 -9.65 -13.79
C ILE A 180 -1.01 -8.87 -12.49
N SER A 181 -0.92 -7.54 -12.61
CA SER A 181 -0.90 -6.63 -11.47
C SER A 181 -2.33 -6.40 -10.96
N LEU A 182 -2.63 -6.88 -9.76
CA LEU A 182 -3.86 -6.53 -9.05
C LEU A 182 -3.83 -5.05 -8.64
N VAL A 183 -4.91 -4.33 -8.93
CA VAL A 183 -5.15 -2.97 -8.46
C VAL A 183 -6.50 -2.87 -7.76
N LEU A 184 -6.50 -2.10 -6.67
CA LEU A 184 -7.65 -1.83 -5.82
C LEU A 184 -7.77 -0.32 -5.61
N ASP A 185 -8.98 0.14 -5.35
CA ASP A 185 -9.24 1.50 -4.92
C ASP A 185 -8.65 1.75 -3.50
N PHE A 186 -8.10 2.95 -3.32
CA PHE A 186 -7.77 3.48 -2.00
C PHE A 186 -8.62 4.72 -1.75
N VAL A 187 -9.79 4.54 -1.13
CA VAL A 187 -10.73 5.63 -0.82
C VAL A 187 -10.27 6.36 0.43
N PHE A 188 -9.45 7.39 0.28
CA PHE A 188 -8.80 8.10 1.39
C PHE A 188 -9.39 9.47 1.69
N ASN A 189 -10.30 9.97 0.84
CA ASN A 189 -10.94 11.28 0.99
C ASN A 189 -12.10 11.28 2.00
N HIS A 190 -12.76 10.14 2.16
CA HIS A 190 -13.93 9.97 3.04
C HIS A 190 -14.05 8.50 3.48
N THR A 191 -14.84 8.27 4.52
CA THR A 191 -15.32 6.95 4.97
C THR A 191 -16.85 6.93 4.87
N SER A 192 -17.49 5.76 5.06
CA SER A 192 -18.92 5.74 5.38
C SER A 192 -19.18 6.38 6.76
N ASP A 193 -20.43 6.72 7.02
CA ASP A 193 -20.93 7.15 8.33
C ASP A 193 -21.02 5.99 9.34
N GLU A 194 -20.95 4.74 8.87
CA GLU A 194 -20.85 3.54 9.72
C GLU A 194 -19.39 3.16 10.06
N HIS A 195 -18.39 3.83 9.50
CA HIS A 195 -17.00 3.58 9.85
C HIS A 195 -16.73 4.00 11.30
N ARG A 196 -15.97 3.21 12.07
CA ARG A 196 -15.63 3.47 13.49
C ARG A 196 -14.94 4.82 13.80
N TRP A 197 -14.61 5.60 12.78
CA TRP A 197 -13.94 6.90 12.90
C TRP A 197 -14.87 8.08 12.60
N ALA A 198 -16.03 7.82 12.00
CA ALA A 198 -17.10 8.80 11.79
C ALA A 198 -17.77 9.13 13.13
#